data_AF-A0A1S2YLQ8-F1
#
_entry.id   AF-A0A1S2YLQ8-F1
#
_cell.length_a   1.000
_cell.length_b   1.000
_cell.length_c   1.000
_cell.angle_alpha   90.00
_cell.angle_beta   90.00
_cell.angle_gamma   90.00
#
_symmetry.space_group_name_H-M   'P 1'
#
loop_
_entity.id
_entity.type
_entity.pdbx_description
1 polymer ?
#
loop_
_entity_poly.entity_id
_entity_poly.type
_entity_poly.pdbx_seq_one_letter_code
_entity_poly.pdbx_strand_id
1 'polypeptide(L)'
;MDGYHPDCSWVYDRLYVQRGGFKSAFAKGVEEFITKAISRNQFVEDGGIRCPCHNCMCSGVLSASEVKIHLYRFGFQPNYWYRTQHGEEAPHIDPENVPSSSGYIDNDDPFTLMQHMVDDAFGPTYDFQNMGDEGNEEEINEEPPNEDAQDFYDLLTAANKPLYEGASDSKLSICVKLLACKSNWNVPQKCLDFFATMLVDVCPFKDSLPKNFYQAKKLVTMLGLKSEKIDCCVKGCMLYYKENSADIECRFCHEPRYVPRKPGIGNHKDIPVKRMFYMPITPRLKRLYASTETAAQMRWHQHNRSSSGILRHPSDGEAWNHFDARYPDFANEPRNVRLGLCSDGFTPYIQASSSPYSCWPVVVTPYNLPPEMCMTKPFMFLTCLIPGPSNPKANIDVYLQPLIDELQQLWSEGALTYDISMKQNFVMRATLMWTINDFPAYGMLSGWSTQGKLACPVCMDGNKAFTLKYGGKNSWFDCHRRFLPHNHAFRRSKKGFPKNRVVKDEPPPILNGEEVWGLVHNIPRVIDTAHTKLFGYGVSHNWTKRSIFWDLPYWKDNLLRHNLDVMHIEKNFFDNVFNTVMNIKNKTKDNEKARMDLAIICQPSDLELVPHNNGKMKKP
;
A
#
# COMPACT_ATOMS: atom_id res chain seq x y z
N MET A 1 -14.43 9.53 31.72
CA MET A 1 -15.90 9.70 31.88
C MET A 1 -16.61 8.74 30.95
N ASP A 2 -17.33 7.77 31.53
CA ASP A 2 -18.02 6.68 30.83
C ASP A 2 -19.12 7.17 29.88
N GLY A 3 -18.88 7.00 28.57
CA GLY A 3 -19.87 7.15 27.52
C GLY A 3 -20.27 5.78 26.95
N TYR A 4 -20.94 4.96 27.75
CA TYR A 4 -21.53 3.69 27.30
C TYR A 4 -22.47 3.97 26.11
N HIS A 5 -22.07 3.51 24.92
CA HIS A 5 -22.91 3.54 23.72
C HIS A 5 -24.21 2.78 24.03
N PRO A 6 -25.42 3.34 23.82
CA PRO A 6 -26.63 2.53 23.90
C PRO A 6 -26.52 1.43 22.85
N ASP A 7 -26.63 0.18 23.28
CA ASP A 7 -26.51 -1.01 22.45
C ASP A 7 -27.55 -0.98 21.32
N CYS A 8 -27.16 -0.45 20.15
CA CYS A 8 -27.95 -0.38 18.93
C CYS A 8 -27.80 -1.64 18.08
N SER A 9 -27.10 -2.69 18.56
CA SER A 9 -26.86 -3.92 17.79
C SER A 9 -28.16 -4.63 17.39
N TRP A 10 -29.21 -4.54 18.23
CA TRP A 10 -30.50 -5.15 17.97
C TRP A 10 -31.23 -4.55 16.77
N VAL A 11 -30.94 -3.29 16.40
CA VAL A 11 -31.65 -2.54 15.33
C VAL A 11 -31.52 -3.24 13.98
N TYR A 12 -30.38 -3.87 13.73
CA TYR A 12 -30.09 -4.59 12.48
C TYR A 12 -30.19 -6.11 12.62
N ASP A 13 -30.31 -6.62 13.85
CA ASP A 13 -30.45 -8.05 14.13
C ASP A 13 -31.93 -8.50 14.19
N ARG A 14 -32.62 -8.42 13.05
CA ARG A 14 -34.09 -8.51 12.96
C ARG A 14 -34.68 -9.92 12.89
N LEU A 15 -34.04 -10.86 12.18
CA LEU A 15 -34.62 -12.18 11.83
C LEU A 15 -33.72 -13.34 12.29
N TYR A 16 -34.32 -14.49 12.60
CA TYR A 16 -33.56 -15.73 12.73
C TYR A 16 -33.11 -16.23 11.34
N VAL A 17 -31.85 -16.65 11.24
CA VAL A 17 -31.19 -17.08 9.97
C VAL A 17 -31.92 -18.23 9.27
N GLN A 18 -32.77 -18.99 9.97
CA GLN A 18 -33.40 -20.21 9.43
C GLN A 18 -34.93 -20.38 9.68
N ARG A 19 -35.62 -19.39 10.27
CA ARG A 19 -37.09 -19.38 10.39
C ARG A 19 -37.59 -17.94 10.30
N GLY A 20 -38.63 -17.68 9.50
CA GLY A 20 -39.18 -16.34 9.23
C GLY A 20 -39.92 -15.66 10.39
N GLY A 21 -39.33 -15.67 11.60
CA GLY A 21 -39.84 -14.98 12.79
C GLY A 21 -38.87 -13.88 13.27
N PHE A 22 -39.42 -12.85 13.90
CA PHE A 22 -38.64 -11.76 14.48
C PHE A 22 -37.94 -12.21 15.77
N LYS A 23 -36.70 -11.76 15.98
CA LYS A 23 -36.01 -11.95 17.25
C LYS A 23 -36.72 -11.17 18.36
N SER A 24 -36.84 -11.76 19.54
CA SER A 24 -37.51 -11.12 20.70
C SER A 24 -36.86 -9.79 21.10
N ALA A 25 -35.52 -9.71 20.99
CA ALA A 25 -34.76 -8.48 21.22
C ALA A 25 -35.15 -7.36 20.23
N PHE A 26 -35.33 -7.69 18.94
CA PHE A 26 -35.79 -6.72 17.93
C PHE A 26 -37.21 -6.26 18.21
N ALA A 27 -38.13 -7.19 18.51
CA ALA A 27 -39.52 -6.84 18.80
C ALA A 27 -39.63 -5.93 20.04
N LYS A 28 -38.93 -6.28 21.12
CA LYS A 28 -38.88 -5.47 22.35
C LYS A 28 -38.25 -4.10 22.09
N GLY A 29 -37.15 -4.04 21.35
CA GLY A 29 -36.50 -2.79 20.97
C GLY A 29 -37.40 -1.86 20.14
N VAL A 30 -38.21 -2.41 19.22
CA VAL A 30 -39.19 -1.62 18.45
C VAL A 30 -40.28 -1.05 19.35
N GLU A 31 -40.81 -1.80 20.33
CA GLU A 31 -41.78 -1.27 21.30
C GLU A 31 -41.18 -0.14 22.15
N GLU A 32 -39.96 -0.34 22.64
CA GLU A 32 -39.26 0.66 23.46
C GLU A 32 -38.96 1.93 22.64
N PHE A 33 -38.58 1.78 21.37
CA PHE A 33 -38.37 2.89 20.45
C PHE A 33 -39.67 3.69 20.24
N ILE A 34 -40.78 3.02 19.93
CA ILE A 34 -42.07 3.69 19.70
C ILE A 34 -42.55 4.39 20.98
N THR A 35 -42.43 3.73 22.13
CA THR A 35 -42.83 4.31 23.43
C THR A 35 -42.03 5.58 23.72
N LYS A 36 -40.71 5.55 23.51
CA LYS A 36 -39.84 6.72 23.68
C LYS A 36 -40.11 7.82 22.64
N ALA A 37 -40.46 7.46 21.41
CA ALA A 37 -40.77 8.43 20.36
C ALA A 37 -42.08 9.17 20.65
N ILE A 38 -43.13 8.48 21.12
CA ILE A 38 -44.42 9.09 21.49
C ILE A 38 -44.28 10.03 22.70
N SER A 39 -43.41 9.70 23.65
CA SER A 39 -43.23 10.49 24.87
C SER A 39 -42.42 11.78 24.68
N ARG A 40 -41.99 12.10 23.45
CA ARG A 40 -41.15 13.27 23.16
C ARG A 40 -41.94 14.39 22.51
N ASN A 41 -41.57 15.63 22.82
CA ASN A 41 -42.28 16.84 22.35
C ASN A 41 -42.38 16.92 20.81
N GLN A 42 -41.38 16.42 20.09
CA GLN A 42 -41.34 16.35 18.62
C GLN A 42 -42.50 15.54 18.02
N PHE A 43 -43.02 14.53 18.74
CA PHE A 43 -44.20 13.77 18.30
C PHE A 43 -45.48 14.63 18.31
N VAL A 44 -45.60 15.52 19.30
CA VAL A 44 -46.73 16.45 19.43
C VAL A 44 -46.63 17.56 18.37
N GLU A 45 -45.41 18.01 18.06
CA GLU A 45 -45.15 19.04 17.04
C GLU A 45 -45.38 18.52 15.60
N ASP A 46 -44.91 17.32 15.28
CA ASP A 46 -45.02 16.74 13.94
C ASP A 46 -46.37 16.05 13.68
N GLY A 47 -47.19 15.80 14.71
CA GLY A 47 -48.48 15.10 14.60
C GLY A 47 -48.36 13.58 14.35
N GLY A 48 -47.18 13.01 14.60
CA GLY A 48 -46.89 11.58 14.42
C GLY A 48 -45.39 11.27 14.57
N ILE A 49 -44.97 10.04 14.28
CA ILE A 49 -43.56 9.62 14.30
C ILE A 49 -42.98 9.68 12.90
N ARG A 50 -41.86 10.40 12.71
CA ARG A 50 -41.04 10.29 11.48
C ARG A 50 -40.56 8.85 11.31
N CYS A 51 -41.01 8.14 10.28
CA CYS A 51 -40.78 6.71 10.13
C CYS A 51 -39.32 6.42 9.72
N PRO A 52 -38.49 5.76 10.56
CA PRO A 52 -37.08 5.52 10.23
C PRO A 52 -36.87 4.22 9.44
N CYS A 53 -37.93 3.66 8.84
CA CYS A 53 -37.80 2.42 8.08
C CYS A 53 -36.99 2.65 6.79
N HIS A 54 -36.42 1.58 6.25
CA HIS A 54 -35.59 1.63 5.05
C HIS A 54 -36.22 2.39 3.87
N ASN A 55 -37.55 2.32 3.72
CA ASN A 55 -38.26 2.99 2.62
C ASN A 55 -38.60 4.45 2.92
N CYS A 56 -38.87 4.78 4.18
CA CYS A 56 -39.33 6.12 4.57
C CYS A 56 -38.19 7.06 4.97
N MET A 57 -37.06 6.53 5.47
CA MET A 57 -35.84 7.28 5.81
C MET A 57 -36.12 8.59 6.59
N CYS A 58 -36.98 8.51 7.61
CA CYS A 58 -37.45 9.62 8.46
C CYS A 58 -38.16 10.78 7.72
N SER A 59 -38.48 10.62 6.43
CA SER A 59 -39.10 11.68 5.63
C SER A 59 -40.63 11.75 5.80
N GLY A 60 -41.28 10.61 6.05
CA GLY A 60 -42.73 10.52 6.26
C GLY A 60 -43.12 10.45 7.72
N VAL A 61 -44.05 11.29 8.16
CA VAL A 61 -44.65 11.26 9.50
C VAL A 61 -45.86 10.32 9.48
N LEU A 62 -45.84 9.27 10.29
CA LEU A 62 -46.87 8.23 10.34
C LEU A 62 -47.34 8.00 11.78
N SER A 63 -48.49 7.34 11.95
CA SER A 63 -48.94 6.94 13.28
C SER A 63 -48.01 5.87 13.88
N ALA A 64 -47.99 5.76 15.22
CA ALA A 64 -47.19 4.76 15.92
C ALA A 64 -47.42 3.32 15.42
N SER A 65 -48.69 2.97 15.16
CA SER A 65 -49.09 1.67 14.64
C SER A 65 -48.53 1.41 13.23
N GLU A 66 -48.51 2.42 12.36
CA GLU A 66 -47.96 2.31 11.01
C GLU A 66 -46.43 2.21 11.01
N VAL A 67 -45.76 3.03 11.84
CA VAL A 67 -44.30 2.94 12.00
C VAL A 67 -43.89 1.56 12.52
N LYS A 68 -44.64 1.00 13.47
CA LYS A 68 -44.44 -0.36 13.97
C LYS A 68 -44.49 -1.40 12.84
N ILE A 69 -45.54 -1.35 12.02
CA ILE A 69 -45.69 -2.27 10.87
C ILE A 69 -44.56 -2.07 9.88
N HIS A 70 -44.16 -0.83 9.59
CA HIS A 70 -43.07 -0.52 8.67
C HIS A 70 -41.73 -1.04 9.18
N LEU A 71 -41.44 -0.92 10.48
CA LEU A 71 -40.22 -1.46 11.08
C LEU A 71 -40.21 -2.99 11.08
N TYR A 72 -41.34 -3.63 11.40
CA TYR A 72 -41.46 -5.08 11.30
C TYR A 72 -41.40 -5.59 9.86
N ARG A 73 -41.75 -4.80 8.84
CA ARG A 73 -41.74 -5.24 7.43
C ARG A 73 -40.45 -4.90 6.69
N PHE A 74 -39.88 -3.72 6.92
CA PHE A 74 -38.75 -3.18 6.15
C PHE A 74 -37.47 -3.00 6.98
N GLY A 75 -37.55 -3.03 8.31
CA GLY A 75 -36.40 -2.72 9.18
C GLY A 75 -36.03 -1.24 9.15
N PHE A 76 -35.04 -0.86 9.94
CA PHE A 76 -34.53 0.51 10.01
C PHE A 76 -33.65 0.86 8.80
N GLN A 77 -33.55 2.16 8.49
CA GLN A 77 -32.61 2.66 7.49
C GLN A 77 -31.15 2.38 7.88
N PRO A 78 -30.22 2.25 6.92
CA PRO A 78 -28.80 2.11 7.22
C PRO A 78 -28.26 3.30 8.01
N ASN A 79 -27.27 3.06 8.87
CA ASN A 79 -26.58 4.07 9.67
C ASN A 79 -27.44 4.86 10.65
N TYR A 80 -28.58 4.31 11.05
CA TYR A 80 -29.45 4.84 12.09
C TYR A 80 -28.89 4.58 13.50
N TRP A 81 -27.72 5.15 13.78
CA TRP A 81 -26.97 4.98 15.04
C TRP A 81 -27.38 5.99 16.12
N TYR A 82 -27.76 7.20 15.69
CA TYR A 82 -28.17 8.29 16.57
C TYR A 82 -29.58 8.75 16.16
N ARG A 83 -30.52 8.75 17.11
CA ARG A 83 -31.93 9.07 16.82
C ARG A 83 -32.19 10.56 16.99
N THR A 84 -31.38 11.38 16.32
CA THR A 84 -31.41 12.84 16.40
C THR A 84 -32.77 13.42 15.98
N GLN A 85 -33.38 12.84 14.95
CA GLN A 85 -34.74 13.20 14.49
C GLN A 85 -35.87 12.72 15.41
N HIS A 86 -35.53 11.95 16.44
CA HIS A 86 -36.45 11.52 17.49
C HIS A 86 -35.99 12.02 18.85
N GLY A 87 -35.07 13.01 18.89
CA GLY A 87 -34.69 13.79 20.06
C GLY A 87 -33.51 13.26 20.89
N GLU A 88 -32.72 12.30 20.38
CA GLU A 88 -31.46 11.92 21.04
C GLU A 88 -30.41 12.99 20.70
N GLU A 89 -29.81 13.59 21.73
CA GLU A 89 -28.72 14.54 21.55
C GLU A 89 -27.51 13.79 20.96
N ALA A 90 -27.07 14.22 19.79
CA ALA A 90 -25.76 13.81 19.30
C ALA A 90 -24.72 14.32 20.31
N PRO A 91 -23.66 13.55 20.63
CA PRO A 91 -22.64 14.00 21.55
C PRO A 91 -22.11 15.37 21.11
N HIS A 92 -22.11 16.32 22.04
CA HIS A 92 -21.54 17.65 21.83
C HIS A 92 -20.04 17.47 21.57
N ILE A 93 -19.67 17.56 20.30
CA ILE A 93 -18.27 17.59 19.87
C ILE A 93 -17.80 19.02 20.10
N ASP A 94 -16.91 19.20 21.08
CA ASP A 94 -16.18 20.44 21.26
C ASP A 94 -15.33 20.69 20.00
N PRO A 95 -15.52 21.80 19.26
CA PRO A 95 -14.87 22.02 17.95
C PRO A 95 -13.34 22.06 18.01
N GLU A 96 -12.74 22.11 19.20
CA GLU A 96 -11.29 22.21 19.38
C GLU A 96 -10.58 20.86 19.58
N ASN A 97 -11.29 19.72 19.69
CA ASN A 97 -10.64 18.44 20.04
C ASN A 97 -11.16 17.16 19.32
N VAL A 98 -11.63 17.25 18.06
CA VAL A 98 -11.79 16.05 17.22
C VAL A 98 -11.05 16.20 15.88
N PRO A 99 -10.21 15.24 15.47
CA PRO A 99 -9.57 15.22 14.16
C PRO A 99 -10.65 15.09 13.08
N SER A 100 -10.80 16.13 12.28
CA SER A 100 -11.80 16.20 11.23
C SER A 100 -11.48 15.19 10.11
N SER A 101 -12.15 14.04 10.11
CA SER A 101 -12.14 13.08 9.00
C SER A 101 -13.38 13.21 8.11
N SER A 102 -13.81 14.43 7.75
CA SER A 102 -14.75 14.63 6.63
C SER A 102 -14.83 16.08 6.13
N GLY A 103 -13.80 16.89 6.36
CA GLY A 103 -13.57 18.09 5.57
C GLY A 103 -12.60 17.75 4.45
N TYR A 104 -12.93 18.07 3.20
CA TYR A 104 -11.89 18.43 2.25
C TYR A 104 -11.21 19.69 2.81
N ILE A 105 -10.30 19.49 3.77
CA ILE A 105 -9.30 20.50 4.08
C ILE A 105 -8.45 20.52 2.83
N ASP A 106 -8.51 21.66 2.17
CA ASP A 106 -7.55 22.08 1.16
C ASP A 106 -6.17 22.17 1.84
N ASN A 107 -5.59 21.01 2.16
CA ASN A 107 -4.23 20.86 2.68
C ASN A 107 -3.24 20.92 1.50
N ASP A 108 -3.46 21.90 0.62
CA ASP A 108 -2.56 22.23 -0.47
C ASP A 108 -1.46 23.19 -0.01
N ASP A 109 -1.36 23.55 1.28
CA ASP A 109 -0.15 24.17 1.82
C ASP A 109 0.97 23.12 1.96
N PRO A 110 2.00 23.17 1.10
CA PRO A 110 3.08 22.19 1.11
C PRO A 110 3.94 22.25 2.39
N PHE A 111 3.83 23.33 3.17
CA PHE A 111 4.51 23.46 4.47
C PHE A 111 3.81 22.64 5.56
N THR A 112 2.48 22.72 5.63
CA THR A 112 1.66 22.00 6.60
C THR A 112 1.79 20.48 6.40
N LEU A 113 1.81 20.01 5.15
CA LEU A 113 2.03 18.60 4.84
C LEU A 113 3.39 18.07 5.33
N MET A 114 4.46 18.85 5.16
CA MET A 114 5.79 18.42 5.63
C MET A 114 5.98 18.57 7.13
N GLN A 115 5.27 19.51 7.76
CA GLN A 115 5.19 19.60 9.21
C GLN A 115 4.43 18.40 9.77
N HIS A 116 3.26 18.01 9.22
CA HIS A 116 2.57 16.78 9.59
C HIS A 116 3.42 15.53 9.36
N MET A 117 4.15 15.40 8.24
CA MET A 117 5.05 14.26 8.04
C MET A 117 6.20 14.18 9.06
N VAL A 118 6.55 15.30 9.67
CA VAL A 118 7.56 15.44 10.71
C VAL A 118 6.94 15.18 12.07
N ASP A 119 5.79 15.78 12.36
CA ASP A 119 5.02 15.54 13.57
C ASP A 119 4.57 14.06 13.65
N ASP A 120 4.22 13.41 12.53
CA ASP A 120 3.98 11.97 12.42
C ASP A 120 5.29 11.15 12.59
N ALA A 121 6.42 11.69 12.13
CA ALA A 121 7.74 11.04 12.29
C ALA A 121 8.33 11.21 13.68
N PHE A 122 7.83 12.15 14.48
CA PHE A 122 8.41 12.57 15.75
C PHE A 122 7.43 12.57 16.94
N GLY A 123 6.13 12.46 16.70
CA GLY A 123 5.04 12.64 17.65
C GLY A 123 4.91 14.08 18.17
N PRO A 124 3.71 14.58 18.51
CA PRO A 124 3.58 15.70 19.44
C PRO A 124 4.13 15.28 20.80
N THR A 125 4.95 16.12 21.41
CA THR A 125 5.49 15.86 22.75
C THR A 125 4.50 16.39 23.78
N TYR A 126 3.91 15.48 24.56
CA TYR A 126 3.38 15.78 25.89
C TYR A 126 4.42 15.44 26.94
N ASP A 127 4.39 16.20 28.03
CA ASP A 127 5.31 16.14 29.15
C ASP A 127 5.35 14.74 29.78
N PHE A 128 6.54 14.16 29.91
CA PHE A 128 6.78 12.78 30.40
C PHE A 128 6.39 12.59 31.89
N GLN A 129 5.92 13.62 32.58
CA GLN A 129 5.70 13.63 34.03
C GLN A 129 4.25 13.37 34.49
N ASN A 130 3.26 13.32 33.60
CA ASN A 130 1.84 13.19 34.00
C ASN A 130 1.09 12.08 33.24
N MET A 131 1.58 10.83 33.30
CA MET A 131 0.78 9.66 32.90
C MET A 131 0.12 9.04 34.13
N GLY A 132 -1.03 9.59 34.49
CA GLY A 132 -1.99 8.96 35.41
C GLY A 132 -2.95 8.07 34.64
N ASP A 133 -2.85 6.78 34.92
CA ASP A 133 -3.85 5.71 34.89
C ASP A 133 -5.24 6.01 34.26
N GLU A 134 -5.55 5.30 33.17
CA GLU A 134 -6.87 4.66 32.99
C GLU A 134 -6.70 3.32 32.23
N GLY A 135 -6.61 2.21 32.96
CA GLY A 135 -7.30 0.95 32.58
C GLY A 135 -6.49 -0.20 31.97
N ASN A 136 -5.67 -0.87 32.78
CA ASN A 136 -5.64 -2.34 33.01
C ASN A 136 -4.36 -2.66 33.80
N GLU A 137 -4.53 -2.96 35.10
CA GLU A 137 -3.47 -3.48 35.97
C GLU A 137 -3.11 -4.92 35.57
N GLU A 138 -2.38 -5.09 34.46
CA GLU A 138 -1.36 -6.14 34.41
C GLU A 138 -0.09 -5.51 34.98
N GLU A 139 0.66 -6.23 35.83
CA GLU A 139 1.98 -5.80 36.30
C GLU A 139 2.92 -5.62 35.09
N ILE A 140 2.86 -4.47 34.43
CA ILE A 140 3.80 -4.08 33.40
C ILE A 140 5.10 -3.80 34.16
N ASN A 141 6.07 -4.71 34.03
CA ASN A 141 7.45 -4.40 34.33
C ASN A 141 7.88 -3.27 33.40
N GLU A 142 7.72 -2.03 33.86
CA GLU A 142 8.16 -0.84 33.13
C GLU A 142 9.68 -0.86 33.06
N GLU A 143 10.21 -0.71 31.85
CA GLU A 143 11.62 -0.62 31.59
C GLU A 143 11.97 0.79 31.11
N PRO A 144 13.14 1.33 31.47
CA PRO A 144 13.61 2.56 30.86
C PRO A 144 13.86 2.36 29.35
N PRO A 145 13.78 3.44 28.54
CA PRO A 145 14.21 3.39 27.16
C PRO A 145 15.64 2.86 27.04
N ASN A 146 15.88 1.97 26.06
CA ASN A 146 17.26 1.61 25.69
C ASN A 146 18.06 2.82 25.19
N GLU A 147 19.38 2.70 25.16
CA GLU A 147 20.31 3.78 24.78
C GLU A 147 19.93 4.46 23.47
N ASP A 148 19.66 3.69 22.40
CA ASP A 148 19.24 4.23 21.09
C ASP A 148 17.95 5.06 21.19
N ALA A 149 16.96 4.56 21.96
CA ALA A 149 15.68 5.23 22.13
C ALA A 149 15.83 6.48 23.00
N GLN A 150 16.62 6.42 24.06
CA GLN A 150 16.90 7.56 24.93
C GLN A 150 17.62 8.67 24.16
N ASP A 151 18.66 8.33 23.39
CA ASP A 151 19.38 9.27 22.52
C ASP A 151 18.43 9.95 21.52
N PHE A 152 17.49 9.18 20.97
CA PHE A 152 16.46 9.72 20.08
C PHE A 152 15.54 10.71 20.80
N TYR A 153 15.02 10.35 21.98
CA TYR A 153 14.15 11.22 22.77
C TYR A 153 14.85 12.50 23.23
N ASP A 154 16.12 12.40 23.63
CA ASP A 154 16.93 13.55 24.04
C ASP A 154 17.14 14.51 22.86
N LEU A 155 17.49 13.97 21.69
CA LEU A 155 17.69 14.75 20.48
C LEU A 155 16.39 15.39 20.00
N LEU A 156 15.28 14.66 20.09
CA LEU A 156 13.96 15.17 19.75
C LEU A 156 13.53 16.30 20.70
N THR A 157 13.65 16.08 22.00
CA THR A 157 13.34 17.07 23.04
C THR A 157 14.17 18.33 22.85
N ALA A 158 15.47 18.20 22.57
CA ALA A 158 16.35 19.34 22.31
C ALA A 158 15.95 20.10 21.03
N ALA A 159 15.51 19.40 19.98
CA ALA A 159 15.14 20.00 18.70
C ALA A 159 13.73 20.64 18.72
N ASN A 160 12.83 20.12 19.54
CA ASN A 160 11.45 20.60 19.69
C ASN A 160 11.26 21.72 20.71
N LYS A 161 12.31 22.13 21.44
CA LYS A 161 12.23 23.32 22.29
C LYS A 161 11.77 24.54 21.46
N PRO A 162 10.75 25.28 21.94
CA PRO A 162 10.37 26.55 21.33
C PRO A 162 11.57 27.46 21.15
N LEU A 163 11.59 28.25 20.07
CA LEU A 163 12.71 29.18 19.80
C LEU A 163 12.97 30.13 20.98
N TYR A 164 11.90 30.51 21.68
CA TYR A 164 11.85 31.27 22.92
C TYR A 164 10.54 30.99 23.65
N GLU A 165 10.42 31.43 24.90
CA GLU A 165 9.22 31.24 25.71
C GLU A 165 7.98 31.87 25.04
N GLY A 166 6.94 31.07 24.81
CA GLY A 166 5.72 31.48 24.10
C GLY A 166 5.79 31.42 22.57
N ALA A 167 6.91 31.00 21.97
CA ALA A 167 7.00 30.79 20.52
C ALA A 167 6.20 29.55 20.09
N SER A 168 5.47 29.65 18.97
CA SER A 168 4.78 28.50 18.35
C SER A 168 5.74 27.57 17.59
N ASP A 169 6.86 28.12 17.10
CA ASP A 169 7.84 27.39 16.31
C ASP A 169 9.04 26.92 17.17
N SER A 170 9.51 25.71 16.88
CA SER A 170 10.73 25.12 17.42
C SER A 170 11.89 25.23 16.43
N LYS A 171 13.11 24.92 16.88
CA LYS A 171 14.25 24.80 15.97
C LYS A 171 14.00 23.77 14.88
N LEU A 172 13.35 22.65 15.23
CA LEU A 172 12.98 21.60 14.29
C LEU A 172 11.96 22.09 13.26
N SER A 173 10.87 22.73 13.68
CA SER A 173 9.83 23.21 12.75
C SER A 173 10.39 24.22 11.74
N ILE A 174 11.28 25.12 12.16
CA ILE A 174 11.98 26.03 11.23
C ILE A 174 12.91 25.28 10.27
N CYS A 175 13.67 24.29 10.77
CA CYS A 175 14.52 23.47 9.89
C CYS A 175 13.68 22.75 8.82
N VAL A 176 12.53 22.22 9.20
CA VAL A 176 11.60 21.52 8.31
C VAL A 176 10.99 22.47 7.30
N LYS A 177 10.54 23.66 7.72
CA LYS A 177 10.08 24.73 6.83
C LYS A 177 11.16 25.13 5.82
N LEU A 178 12.43 25.23 6.21
CA LEU A 178 13.54 25.49 5.27
C LEU A 178 13.76 24.35 4.26
N LEU A 179 13.64 23.09 4.70
CA LEU A 179 13.68 21.94 3.79
C LEU A 179 12.49 21.95 2.82
N ALA A 180 11.31 22.36 3.30
CA ALA A 180 10.09 22.53 2.50
C ALA A 180 10.23 23.61 1.45
N CYS A 181 10.79 24.76 1.83
CA CYS A 181 11.14 25.82 0.89
C CYS A 181 11.94 25.27 -0.29
N LYS A 182 12.93 24.42 0.01
CA LYS A 182 13.75 23.82 -1.03
C LYS A 182 12.98 22.87 -1.94
N SER A 183 12.22 21.96 -1.34
CA SER A 183 11.56 20.87 -2.06
C SER A 183 10.38 21.35 -2.90
N ASN A 184 9.56 22.24 -2.35
CA ASN A 184 8.29 22.65 -2.97
C ASN A 184 8.48 23.70 -4.06
N TRP A 185 9.45 24.62 -3.90
CA TRP A 185 9.69 25.73 -4.85
C TRP A 185 11.05 25.67 -5.54
N ASN A 186 11.81 24.58 -5.39
CA ASN A 186 13.15 24.41 -5.97
C ASN A 186 14.11 25.57 -5.65
N VAL A 187 13.98 26.17 -4.46
CA VAL A 187 14.79 27.34 -4.08
C VAL A 187 16.28 26.98 -4.11
N PRO A 188 17.12 27.79 -4.80
CA PRO A 188 18.57 27.59 -4.81
C PRO A 188 19.15 27.56 -3.40
N GLN A 189 20.10 26.66 -3.14
CA GLN A 189 20.66 26.52 -1.78
C GLN A 189 21.26 27.84 -1.27
N LYS A 190 21.96 28.60 -2.13
CA LYS A 190 22.51 29.92 -1.76
C LYS A 190 21.44 30.89 -1.26
N CYS A 191 20.23 30.82 -1.82
CA CYS A 191 19.11 31.66 -1.42
C CYS A 191 18.57 31.23 -0.05
N LEU A 192 18.47 29.93 0.21
CA LEU A 192 18.11 29.41 1.54
C LEU A 192 19.16 29.72 2.60
N ASP A 193 20.45 29.65 2.26
CA ASP A 193 21.53 30.01 3.17
C ASP A 193 21.46 31.50 3.55
N PHE A 194 21.10 32.36 2.57
CA PHE A 194 20.84 33.78 2.82
C PHE A 194 19.61 33.99 3.71
N PHE A 195 18.49 33.33 3.44
CA PHE A 195 17.30 33.43 4.29
C PHE A 195 17.53 32.90 5.71
N ALA A 196 18.26 31.80 5.87
CA ALA A 196 18.63 31.26 7.17
C ALA A 196 19.50 32.26 7.96
N THR A 197 20.47 32.89 7.29
CA THR A 197 21.31 33.95 7.91
C THR A 197 20.45 35.15 8.31
N MET A 198 19.55 35.61 7.43
CA MET A 198 18.63 36.70 7.73
C MET A 198 17.76 36.41 8.95
N LEU A 199 17.21 35.19 9.05
CA LEU A 199 16.41 34.76 10.21
C LEU A 199 17.24 34.78 11.50
N VAL A 200 18.50 34.34 11.44
CA VAL A 200 19.42 34.40 12.59
C VAL A 200 19.73 35.85 12.98
N ASP A 201 19.92 36.75 12.02
CA ASP A 201 20.29 38.14 12.28
C ASP A 201 19.17 38.94 12.97
N VAL A 202 17.91 38.66 12.60
CA VAL A 202 16.73 39.32 13.21
C VAL A 202 16.24 38.63 14.48
N CYS A 203 16.66 37.39 14.73
CA CYS A 203 16.24 36.64 15.92
C CYS A 203 17.07 37.06 17.14
N PRO A 204 16.44 37.42 18.27
CA PRO A 204 17.16 37.70 19.51
C PRO A 204 17.91 36.48 20.07
N PHE A 205 17.53 35.25 19.67
CA PHE A 205 18.10 33.98 20.13
C PHE A 205 18.85 33.25 19.01
N LYS A 206 20.04 33.75 18.67
CA LYS A 206 20.82 33.33 17.48
C LYS A 206 21.16 31.84 17.44
N ASP A 207 21.36 31.19 18.59
CA ASP A 207 21.76 29.78 18.67
C ASP A 207 20.56 28.80 18.48
N SER A 208 19.34 29.31 18.57
CA SER A 208 18.11 28.54 18.40
C SER A 208 17.75 28.28 16.93
N LEU A 209 18.47 28.88 15.96
CA LEU A 209 18.16 28.78 14.54
C LEU A 209 19.30 28.14 13.72
N PRO A 210 18.99 27.45 12.60
CA PRO A 210 20.01 26.97 11.67
C PRO A 210 20.65 28.13 10.92
N LYS A 211 21.99 28.17 10.84
CA LYS A 211 22.73 29.24 10.13
C LYS A 211 22.73 29.08 8.62
N ASN A 212 22.41 27.90 8.12
CA ASN A 212 22.37 27.57 6.70
C ASN A 212 21.56 26.28 6.45
N PHE A 213 21.29 26.00 5.19
CA PHE A 213 20.58 24.80 4.76
C PHE A 213 21.26 23.51 5.19
N TYR A 214 22.60 23.49 5.24
CA TYR A 214 23.35 22.31 5.67
C TYR A 214 23.08 21.96 7.14
N GLN A 215 23.06 22.95 8.03
CA GLN A 215 22.73 22.75 9.45
C GLN A 215 21.28 22.27 9.62
N ALA A 216 20.32 22.88 8.92
CA ALA A 216 18.93 22.44 8.94
C ALA A 216 18.79 20.98 8.49
N LYS A 217 19.42 20.64 7.36
CA LYS A 217 19.45 19.26 6.85
C LYS A 217 20.13 18.29 7.82
N LYS A 218 21.25 18.68 8.43
CA LYS A 218 21.99 17.84 9.38
C LYS A 218 21.11 17.50 10.59
N LEU A 219 20.41 18.48 11.14
CA LEU A 219 19.49 18.29 12.27
C LEU A 219 18.41 17.25 11.94
N VAL A 220 17.70 17.42 10.81
CA VAL A 220 16.67 16.49 10.36
C VAL A 220 17.23 15.09 10.02
N THR A 221 18.49 15.03 9.56
CA THR A 221 19.16 13.74 9.26
C THR A 221 19.49 12.96 10.54
N MET A 222 19.89 13.65 11.62
CA MET A 222 20.20 13.01 12.92
C MET A 222 18.96 12.38 13.55
N LEU A 223 17.78 12.91 13.26
CA LEU A 223 16.48 12.40 13.66
C LEU A 223 16.02 11.13 12.90
N GLY A 224 16.96 10.32 12.40
CA GLY A 224 16.68 9.04 11.74
C GLY A 224 16.15 9.13 10.29
N LEU A 225 16.11 10.32 9.66
CA LEU A 225 15.72 10.49 8.24
C LEU A 225 16.94 10.41 7.30
N LYS A 226 17.90 9.54 7.61
CA LYS A 226 19.13 9.37 6.82
C LYS A 226 18.79 8.82 5.44
N SER A 227 19.31 9.48 4.41
CA SER A 227 19.34 8.96 3.05
C SER A 227 20.79 8.64 2.67
N GLU A 228 21.00 7.41 2.25
CA GLU A 228 22.28 6.92 1.77
C GLU A 228 22.32 7.02 0.25
N LYS A 229 23.43 7.55 -0.27
CA LYS A 229 23.66 7.63 -1.71
C LYS A 229 24.62 6.52 -2.08
N ILE A 230 24.13 5.55 -2.84
CA ILE A 230 24.92 4.40 -3.27
C ILE A 230 25.24 4.58 -4.75
N ASP A 231 26.54 4.57 -5.07
CA ASP A 231 27.00 4.67 -6.45
C ASP A 231 26.62 3.39 -7.20
N CYS A 232 26.25 3.54 -8.47
CA CYS A 232 25.87 2.41 -9.31
C CYS A 232 26.50 2.52 -10.70
N CYS A 233 26.71 1.38 -11.34
CA CYS A 233 27.12 1.33 -12.74
C CYS A 233 26.12 2.10 -13.61
N VAL A 234 26.61 2.85 -14.61
CA VAL A 234 25.76 3.60 -15.55
C VAL A 234 24.74 2.71 -16.28
N LYS A 235 25.12 1.45 -16.58
CA LYS A 235 24.26 0.41 -17.17
C LYS A 235 23.41 -0.36 -16.14
N GLY A 236 23.56 -0.05 -14.85
CA GLY A 236 22.81 -0.69 -13.76
C GLY A 236 23.23 -2.13 -13.43
N CYS A 237 24.42 -2.55 -13.86
CA CYS A 237 24.89 -3.94 -13.68
C CYS A 237 25.25 -4.29 -12.23
N MET A 238 25.70 -3.32 -11.44
CA MET A 238 26.10 -3.51 -10.05
C MET A 238 25.99 -2.21 -9.25
N LEU A 239 25.93 -2.35 -7.92
CA LEU A 239 26.16 -1.27 -6.97
C LEU A 239 27.61 -1.31 -6.49
N TYR A 240 28.21 -0.13 -6.28
CA TYR A 240 29.46 0.00 -5.55
C TYR A 240 29.16 -0.02 -4.05
N TYR A 241 28.79 -1.21 -3.57
CA TYR A 241 28.20 -1.47 -2.27
C TYR A 241 28.83 -2.71 -1.63
N LYS A 242 28.99 -2.70 -0.30
CA LYS A 242 29.73 -3.70 0.49
C LYS A 242 31.09 -4.01 -0.15
N GLU A 243 31.32 -5.24 -0.57
CA GLU A 243 32.60 -5.71 -1.09
C GLU A 243 33.07 -4.95 -2.34
N ASN A 244 32.13 -4.41 -3.14
CA ASN A 244 32.43 -3.63 -4.34
C ASN A 244 32.56 -2.12 -4.05
N SER A 245 32.56 -1.67 -2.77
CA SER A 245 32.53 -0.24 -2.44
C SER A 245 33.81 0.51 -2.82
N ALA A 246 34.93 -0.21 -2.92
CA ALA A 246 36.24 0.34 -3.30
C ALA A 246 36.47 0.34 -4.81
N ASP A 247 35.62 -0.34 -5.59
CA ASP A 247 35.82 -0.47 -7.04
C ASP A 247 35.65 0.89 -7.73
N ILE A 248 36.48 1.10 -8.76
CA ILE A 248 36.48 2.32 -9.59
C ILE A 248 35.87 2.07 -10.97
N GLU A 249 35.58 0.82 -11.31
CA GLU A 249 34.94 0.39 -12.55
C GLU A 249 33.99 -0.78 -12.32
N CYS A 250 33.05 -0.98 -13.24
CA CYS A 250 32.07 -2.06 -13.15
C CYS A 250 32.69 -3.41 -13.52
N ARG A 251 32.62 -4.40 -12.64
CA ARG A 251 33.14 -5.77 -12.87
C ARG A 251 32.50 -6.53 -14.05
N PHE A 252 31.33 -6.09 -14.53
CA PHE A 252 30.58 -6.76 -15.59
C PHE A 252 30.72 -6.10 -16.96
N CYS A 253 30.78 -4.78 -17.00
CA CYS A 253 30.77 -4.02 -18.26
C CYS A 253 31.94 -3.04 -18.39
N HIS A 254 32.83 -3.00 -17.41
CA HIS A 254 34.05 -2.16 -17.36
C HIS A 254 33.82 -0.66 -17.54
N GLU A 255 32.58 -0.20 -17.33
CA GLU A 255 32.28 1.24 -17.35
C GLU A 255 32.81 1.89 -16.07
N PRO A 256 33.41 3.09 -16.17
CA PRO A 256 33.97 3.77 -15.02
C PRO A 256 32.89 4.20 -14.03
N ARG A 257 33.24 4.19 -12.74
CA ARG A 257 32.39 4.71 -11.66
C ARG A 257 32.21 6.21 -11.72
N TYR A 258 33.28 6.92 -12.07
CA TYR A 258 33.37 8.38 -11.97
C TYR A 258 33.40 9.04 -13.35
N VAL A 259 32.89 10.27 -13.42
CA VAL A 259 32.97 11.09 -14.63
C VAL A 259 34.44 11.42 -14.93
N PRO A 260 34.91 11.27 -16.18
CA PRO A 260 36.29 11.60 -16.55
C PRO A 260 36.64 13.05 -16.23
N ARG A 261 37.81 13.26 -15.62
CA ARG A 261 38.30 14.61 -15.29
C ARG A 261 38.63 15.36 -16.57
N LYS A 262 38.20 16.62 -16.68
CA LYS A 262 38.63 17.52 -17.76
C LYS A 262 40.07 17.96 -17.49
N PRO A 263 40.96 17.97 -18.50
CA PRO A 263 42.33 18.45 -18.33
C PRO A 263 42.32 19.93 -17.88
N GLY A 264 43.15 20.28 -16.89
CA GLY A 264 43.33 21.66 -16.42
C GLY A 264 42.43 22.12 -15.27
N ILE A 265 41.53 21.27 -14.76
CA ILE A 265 40.74 21.55 -13.55
C ILE A 265 41.40 20.81 -12.38
N GLY A 266 41.81 21.55 -11.35
CA GLY A 266 42.57 21.04 -10.19
C GLY A 266 41.85 20.00 -9.33
N ASN A 267 42.37 19.74 -8.13
CA ASN A 267 41.93 18.69 -7.18
C ASN A 267 40.45 18.84 -6.71
N HIS A 268 39.48 18.54 -7.56
CA HIS A 268 38.08 18.38 -7.19
C HIS A 268 37.74 16.91 -6.88
N LYS A 269 36.77 16.73 -5.99
CA LYS A 269 36.27 15.42 -5.56
C LYS A 269 35.68 14.67 -6.75
N ASP A 270 36.02 13.38 -6.91
CA ASP A 270 35.47 12.54 -7.96
C ASP A 270 33.94 12.44 -7.87
N ILE A 271 33.29 12.56 -9.03
CA ILE A 271 31.83 12.61 -9.13
C ILE A 271 31.34 11.29 -9.76
N PRO A 272 30.59 10.48 -9.01
CA PRO A 272 29.98 9.25 -9.54
C PRO A 272 29.05 9.55 -10.72
N VAL A 273 29.10 8.70 -11.75
CA VAL A 273 28.26 8.82 -12.95
C VAL A 273 26.78 8.63 -12.62
N LYS A 274 26.45 7.66 -11.77
CA LYS A 274 25.07 7.32 -11.41
C LYS A 274 24.97 6.93 -9.94
N ARG A 275 23.90 7.35 -9.26
CA ARG A 275 23.63 7.10 -7.83
C ARG A 275 22.17 6.77 -7.58
N MET A 276 21.92 5.74 -6.80
CA MET A 276 20.62 5.48 -6.20
C MET A 276 20.54 6.08 -4.80
N PHE A 277 19.31 6.26 -4.30
CA PHE A 277 19.07 6.63 -2.92
C PHE A 277 18.49 5.43 -2.18
N TYR A 278 19.03 5.14 -1.01
CA TYR A 278 18.53 4.16 -0.07
C TYR A 278 18.13 4.86 1.22
N MET A 279 16.94 4.57 1.72
CA MET A 279 16.42 5.08 2.97
C MET A 279 16.13 3.88 3.88
N PRO A 280 16.98 3.60 4.88
CA PRO A 280 16.84 2.43 5.75
C PRO A 280 15.47 2.35 6.43
N ILE A 281 14.94 1.13 6.56
CA ILE A 281 13.62 0.89 7.15
C ILE A 281 13.66 0.71 8.67
N THR A 282 14.74 0.17 9.23
CA THR A 282 14.86 -0.11 10.68
C THR A 282 14.63 1.13 11.54
N PRO A 283 15.29 2.28 11.29
CA PRO A 283 15.05 3.49 12.08
C PRO A 283 13.64 4.06 11.91
N ARG A 284 12.99 3.80 10.76
CA ARG A 284 11.59 4.20 10.52
C ARG A 284 10.62 3.34 11.31
N LEU A 285 10.87 2.03 11.37
CA LEU A 285 10.08 1.09 12.16
C LEU A 285 10.24 1.33 13.66
N LYS A 286 11.46 1.57 14.17
CA LYS A 286 11.69 1.96 15.57
C LYS A 286 10.88 3.20 15.97
N ARG A 287 10.74 4.17 15.07
CA ARG A 287 9.94 5.39 15.32
C ARG A 287 8.44 5.14 15.50
N LEU A 288 7.89 4.15 14.80
CA LEU A 288 6.49 3.77 15.01
C LEU A 288 6.24 3.25 16.43
N TYR A 289 7.28 2.73 17.10
CA TYR A 289 7.21 2.34 18.51
C TYR A 289 7.62 3.44 19.49
N ALA A 290 8.33 4.46 19.00
CA ALA A 290 8.76 5.59 19.81
C ALA A 290 7.68 6.67 19.98
N SER A 291 6.69 6.72 19.07
CA SER A 291 5.60 7.70 19.08
C SER A 291 4.36 7.16 19.82
N THR A 292 3.80 7.97 20.71
CA THR A 292 2.58 7.65 21.48
C THR A 292 1.36 7.46 20.59
N GLU A 293 1.31 8.10 19.42
CA GLU A 293 0.20 8.01 18.47
C GLU A 293 0.18 6.69 17.69
N THR A 294 1.36 6.10 17.45
CA THR A 294 1.53 4.96 16.54
C THR A 294 1.86 3.66 17.25
N ALA A 295 2.52 3.71 18.42
CA ALA A 295 3.04 2.52 19.09
C ALA A 295 1.93 1.51 19.46
N ALA A 296 0.81 1.98 20.01
CA ALA A 296 -0.33 1.10 20.32
C ALA A 296 -0.96 0.51 19.04
N GLN A 297 -1.02 1.30 17.96
CA GLN A 297 -1.60 0.89 16.68
C GLN A 297 -0.76 -0.21 15.99
N MET A 298 0.53 -0.32 16.28
CA MET A 298 1.40 -1.39 15.76
C MET A 298 1.03 -2.79 16.28
N ARG A 299 0.19 -2.88 17.32
CA ARG A 299 -0.39 -4.14 17.82
C ARG A 299 -1.86 -4.32 17.46
N TRP A 300 -2.44 -3.40 16.68
CA TRP A 300 -3.87 -3.42 16.33
C TRP A 300 -4.32 -4.76 15.72
N HIS A 301 -3.50 -5.35 14.86
CA HIS A 301 -3.77 -6.62 14.16
C HIS A 301 -4.00 -7.80 15.11
N GLN A 302 -3.46 -7.76 16.33
CA GLN A 302 -3.58 -8.85 17.31
C GLN A 302 -5.00 -8.89 17.91
N HIS A 303 -5.55 -7.73 18.24
CA HIS A 303 -6.82 -7.61 18.95
C HIS A 303 -8.04 -7.50 18.03
N ASN A 304 -7.83 -7.20 16.74
CA ASN A 304 -8.90 -6.91 15.78
C ASN A 304 -9.08 -7.99 14.69
N ARG A 305 -8.64 -9.22 14.96
CA ARG A 305 -8.82 -10.35 14.02
C ARG A 305 -10.31 -10.62 13.76
N SER A 306 -10.66 -10.78 12.49
CA SER A 306 -12.02 -11.09 12.06
C SER A 306 -12.40 -12.53 12.38
N SER A 307 -13.52 -12.73 13.08
CA SER A 307 -14.14 -14.04 13.30
C SER A 307 -15.24 -14.36 12.29
N SER A 308 -15.62 -13.40 11.44
CA SER A 308 -16.78 -13.50 10.54
C SER A 308 -16.45 -14.13 9.17
N GLY A 309 -15.18 -14.48 8.92
CA GLY A 309 -14.71 -14.96 7.61
C GLY A 309 -14.67 -13.86 6.54
N ILE A 310 -14.93 -12.60 6.91
CA ILE A 310 -14.81 -11.44 6.02
C ILE A 310 -13.42 -10.84 6.19
N LEU A 311 -12.71 -10.65 5.07
CA LEU A 311 -11.41 -9.97 5.03
C LEU A 311 -11.62 -8.45 5.19
N ARG A 312 -11.16 -7.89 6.31
CA ARG A 312 -11.18 -6.44 6.58
C ARG A 312 -9.78 -5.85 6.54
N HIS A 313 -8.78 -6.68 6.83
CA HIS A 313 -7.38 -6.31 6.88
C HIS A 313 -6.52 -7.51 6.42
N PRO A 314 -5.29 -7.30 5.88
CA PRO A 314 -4.41 -8.41 5.51
C PRO A 314 -4.19 -9.48 6.58
N SER A 315 -4.27 -9.12 7.86
CA SER A 315 -4.17 -10.06 8.99
C SER A 315 -5.33 -11.05 9.10
N ASP A 316 -6.46 -10.79 8.44
CA ASP A 316 -7.58 -11.74 8.36
C ASP A 316 -7.35 -12.81 7.27
N GLY A 317 -6.33 -12.61 6.42
CA GLY A 317 -6.05 -13.45 5.25
C GLY A 317 -5.32 -14.74 5.58
N GLU A 318 -5.62 -15.78 4.79
CA GLU A 318 -5.00 -17.10 4.94
C GLU A 318 -3.47 -17.08 4.81
N ALA A 319 -2.93 -16.19 3.96
CA ALA A 319 -1.49 -16.03 3.81
C ALA A 319 -0.81 -15.55 5.11
N TRP A 320 -1.47 -14.69 5.89
CA TRP A 320 -0.99 -14.23 7.18
C TRP A 320 -1.08 -15.34 8.23
N ASN A 321 -2.24 -16.01 8.31
CA ASN A 321 -2.45 -17.13 9.24
C ASN A 321 -1.46 -18.28 9.00
N HIS A 322 -1.20 -18.61 7.73
CA HIS A 322 -0.21 -19.62 7.36
C HIS A 322 1.19 -19.23 7.81
N PHE A 323 1.59 -17.98 7.58
CA PHE A 323 2.91 -17.49 8.01
C PHE A 323 3.05 -17.56 9.53
N ASP A 324 2.03 -17.11 10.26
CA ASP A 324 2.01 -17.16 11.73
C ASP A 324 2.10 -18.60 12.25
N ALA A 325 1.41 -19.55 11.60
CA ALA A 325 1.48 -20.97 11.95
C ALA A 325 2.85 -21.61 11.64
N ARG A 326 3.53 -21.13 10.59
CA ARG A 326 4.88 -21.59 10.20
C ARG A 326 5.95 -21.06 11.14
N TYR A 327 5.78 -19.82 11.61
CA TYR A 327 6.76 -19.09 12.42
C TYR A 327 6.13 -18.60 13.75
N PRO A 328 5.75 -19.52 14.65
CA PRO A 328 5.10 -19.16 15.91
C PRO A 328 6.00 -18.33 16.83
N ASP A 329 7.32 -18.51 16.78
CA ASP A 329 8.29 -17.67 17.50
C ASP A 329 8.21 -16.21 17.06
N PHE A 330 8.04 -15.97 15.75
CA PHE A 330 7.85 -14.62 15.21
C PHE A 330 6.45 -14.09 15.54
N ALA A 331 5.41 -14.92 15.41
CA ALA A 331 4.02 -14.50 15.57
C ALA A 331 3.61 -14.23 17.02
N ASN A 332 4.22 -14.94 17.98
CA ASN A 332 3.96 -14.77 19.41
C ASN A 332 4.37 -13.39 19.94
N GLU A 333 5.31 -12.71 19.28
CA GLU A 333 5.64 -11.33 19.54
C GLU A 333 4.82 -10.41 18.60
N PRO A 334 3.69 -9.85 19.08
CA PRO A 334 2.78 -9.06 18.23
C PRO A 334 3.41 -7.76 17.71
N ARG A 335 4.48 -7.29 18.36
CA ARG A 335 5.26 -6.11 17.93
C ARG A 335 6.19 -6.41 16.74
N ASN A 336 6.33 -7.67 16.31
CA ASN A 336 7.05 -7.97 15.08
C ASN A 336 6.27 -7.47 13.85
N VAL A 337 7.01 -6.95 12.87
CA VAL A 337 6.44 -6.16 11.77
C VAL A 337 6.29 -6.99 10.50
N ARG A 338 5.10 -6.94 9.89
CA ARG A 338 4.82 -7.54 8.58
C ARG A 338 4.72 -6.45 7.53
N LEU A 339 5.52 -6.59 6.47
CA LEU A 339 5.74 -5.56 5.46
C LEU A 339 5.15 -5.98 4.11
N GLY A 340 4.58 -5.02 3.38
CA GLY A 340 4.29 -5.12 1.96
C GLY A 340 5.24 -4.26 1.15
N LEU A 341 5.53 -4.66 -0.09
CA LEU A 341 6.37 -3.89 -1.02
C LEU A 341 5.65 -3.59 -2.32
N CYS A 342 5.78 -2.39 -2.85
CA CYS A 342 5.37 -2.06 -4.21
C CYS A 342 6.43 -1.25 -4.94
N SER A 343 6.44 -1.36 -6.27
CA SER A 343 7.30 -0.58 -7.14
C SER A 343 6.62 -0.35 -8.49
N ASP A 344 6.76 0.85 -9.02
CA ASP A 344 6.31 1.22 -10.37
C ASP A 344 7.25 2.27 -10.97
N GLY A 345 7.25 2.40 -12.29
CA GLY A 345 7.98 3.42 -13.01
C GLY A 345 7.20 4.72 -13.08
N PHE A 346 7.80 5.83 -12.67
CA PHE A 346 7.22 7.16 -12.84
C PHE A 346 8.15 8.10 -13.61
N THR A 347 7.54 9.09 -14.27
CA THR A 347 8.26 10.15 -14.98
C THR A 347 8.20 11.44 -14.16
N PRO A 348 9.32 11.88 -13.54
CA PRO A 348 9.32 13.04 -12.64
C PRO A 348 9.05 14.37 -13.36
N TYR A 349 9.35 14.46 -14.66
CA TYR A 349 9.13 15.65 -15.47
C TYR A 349 8.33 15.27 -16.71
N ILE A 350 7.04 15.62 -16.74
CA ILE A 350 6.22 15.50 -17.96
C ILE A 350 6.50 16.74 -18.82
N GLN A 351 7.64 16.77 -19.51
CA GLN A 351 7.85 17.73 -20.59
C GLN A 351 7.59 17.03 -21.93
N ALA A 352 6.61 17.54 -22.68
CA ALA A 352 6.06 16.96 -23.91
C ALA A 352 7.08 16.69 -25.04
N SER A 353 8.33 17.12 -24.89
CA SER A 353 9.41 17.01 -25.89
C SER A 353 10.66 16.27 -25.39
N SER A 354 10.67 15.75 -24.16
CA SER A 354 11.84 15.06 -23.58
C SER A 354 11.79 13.54 -23.78
N SER A 355 12.95 12.90 -23.93
CA SER A 355 13.05 11.43 -23.92
C SER A 355 12.42 10.86 -22.64
N PRO A 356 11.68 9.74 -22.71
CA PRO A 356 10.99 9.20 -21.54
C PRO A 356 12.00 8.89 -20.43
N TYR A 357 11.87 9.58 -19.29
CA TYR A 357 12.69 9.36 -18.10
C TYR A 357 11.90 8.54 -17.10
N SER A 358 12.24 7.27 -16.93
CA SER A 358 11.60 6.36 -15.99
C SER A 358 12.44 6.23 -14.73
N CYS A 359 11.97 6.83 -13.64
CA CYS A 359 12.49 6.64 -12.29
C CYS A 359 11.66 5.56 -11.57
N TRP A 360 12.27 4.77 -10.70
CA TRP A 360 11.61 3.63 -10.05
C TRP A 360 11.71 3.73 -8.53
N PRO A 361 10.67 4.22 -7.84
CA PRO A 361 10.54 4.11 -6.40
C PRO A 361 10.24 2.68 -5.98
N VAL A 362 10.79 2.30 -4.83
CA VAL A 362 10.40 1.10 -4.08
C VAL A 362 9.84 1.58 -2.76
N VAL A 363 8.58 1.24 -2.50
CA VAL A 363 7.84 1.63 -1.31
C VAL A 363 7.57 0.39 -0.47
N VAL A 364 7.79 0.52 0.84
CA VAL A 364 7.53 -0.51 1.84
C VAL A 364 6.47 0.01 2.81
N THR A 365 5.51 -0.84 3.19
CA THR A 365 4.40 -0.46 4.07
C THR A 365 4.27 -1.45 5.22
N PRO A 366 4.17 -1.01 6.49
CA PRO A 366 3.87 -1.86 7.61
C PRO A 366 2.37 -2.16 7.69
N TYR A 367 2.01 -3.44 7.56
CA TYR A 367 0.64 -3.92 7.70
C TYR A 367 0.24 -4.20 9.14
N ASN A 368 1.05 -3.82 10.13
CA ASN A 368 0.67 -3.94 11.53
C ASN A 368 -0.42 -2.92 11.92
N LEU A 369 -0.41 -1.78 11.25
CA LEU A 369 -1.29 -0.64 11.47
C LEU A 369 -2.72 -0.92 10.99
N PRO A 370 -3.73 -0.26 11.57
CA PRO A 370 -5.12 -0.40 11.15
C PRO A 370 -5.35 0.05 9.68
N PRO A 371 -6.45 -0.40 9.04
CA PRO A 371 -6.77 -0.07 7.64
C PRO A 371 -6.79 1.43 7.33
N GLU A 372 -7.20 2.26 8.29
CA GLU A 372 -7.29 3.71 8.16
C GLU A 372 -5.91 4.38 8.11
N MET A 373 -4.86 3.68 8.57
CA MET A 373 -3.49 4.19 8.65
C MET A 373 -2.58 3.54 7.63
N CYS A 374 -2.57 2.21 7.52
CA CYS A 374 -1.46 1.47 6.90
C CYS A 374 -1.15 1.89 5.45
N MET A 375 -2.15 2.33 4.66
CA MET A 375 -1.97 2.75 3.26
C MET A 375 -1.95 4.29 3.08
N THR A 376 -1.78 5.06 4.15
CA THR A 376 -1.67 6.52 4.07
C THR A 376 -0.22 6.97 3.89
N LYS A 377 -0.02 8.20 3.37
CA LYS A 377 1.29 8.74 2.99
C LYS A 377 2.38 8.61 4.08
N PRO A 378 2.12 8.86 5.38
CA PRO A 378 3.15 8.78 6.43
C PRO A 378 3.74 7.37 6.61
N PHE A 379 2.93 6.33 6.39
CA PHE A 379 3.29 4.93 6.59
C PHE A 379 3.73 4.22 5.30
N MET A 380 3.74 4.93 4.17
CA MET A 380 4.31 4.46 2.91
C MET A 380 5.79 4.84 2.81
N PHE A 381 6.66 3.90 3.16
CA PHE A 381 8.09 4.15 3.24
C PHE A 381 8.76 4.06 1.87
N LEU A 382 9.00 5.21 1.24
CA LEU A 382 9.95 5.30 0.13
C LEU A 382 11.33 4.83 0.63
N THR A 383 11.76 3.67 0.16
CA THR A 383 12.92 2.93 0.68
C THR A 383 14.07 2.90 -0.34
N CYS A 384 13.75 2.73 -1.63
CA CYS A 384 14.73 2.90 -2.70
C CYS A 384 14.21 3.90 -3.73
N LEU A 385 15.10 4.76 -4.24
CA LEU A 385 14.86 5.57 -5.43
C LEU A 385 15.89 5.22 -6.50
N ILE A 386 15.44 4.46 -7.49
CA ILE A 386 16.28 3.97 -8.58
C ILE A 386 16.29 5.02 -9.71
N PRO A 387 17.46 5.56 -10.07
CA PRO A 387 17.58 6.61 -11.07
C PRO A 387 17.30 6.10 -12.49
N GLY A 388 16.62 6.93 -13.28
CA GLY A 388 16.36 6.72 -14.70
C GLY A 388 17.60 6.91 -15.59
N PRO A 389 17.42 7.13 -16.91
CA PRO A 389 16.15 7.34 -17.61
C PRO A 389 15.41 6.04 -17.98
N SER A 390 16.06 4.88 -17.84
CA SER A 390 15.52 3.61 -18.33
C SER A 390 14.96 2.74 -17.22
N ASN A 391 13.92 1.97 -17.57
CA ASN A 391 13.39 0.92 -16.72
C ASN A 391 14.50 -0.08 -16.34
N PRO A 392 14.66 -0.44 -15.04
CA PRO A 392 15.72 -1.32 -14.56
C PRO A 392 15.57 -2.77 -15.04
N LYS A 393 14.37 -3.21 -15.46
CA LYS A 393 14.08 -4.58 -15.91
C LYS A 393 14.56 -5.60 -14.87
N ALA A 394 15.25 -6.64 -15.30
CA ALA A 394 15.80 -7.64 -14.41
C ALA A 394 16.88 -7.08 -13.45
N ASN A 395 17.54 -5.96 -13.78
CA ASN A 395 18.50 -5.28 -12.90
C ASN A 395 17.85 -4.60 -11.68
N ILE A 396 16.53 -4.62 -11.52
CA ILE A 396 15.89 -4.10 -10.29
C ILE A 396 16.47 -4.75 -9.03
N ASP A 397 16.83 -6.04 -9.11
CA ASP A 397 17.43 -6.79 -7.99
C ASP A 397 18.78 -6.23 -7.56
N VAL A 398 19.55 -5.65 -8.49
CA VAL A 398 20.81 -4.98 -8.16
C VAL A 398 20.56 -3.85 -7.17
N TYR A 399 19.50 -3.08 -7.36
CA TYR A 399 19.15 -1.94 -6.51
C TYR A 399 18.43 -2.34 -5.22
N LEU A 400 17.86 -3.56 -5.16
CA LEU A 400 17.19 -4.07 -3.97
C LEU A 400 18.15 -4.68 -2.94
N GLN A 401 19.43 -4.90 -3.29
CA GLN A 401 20.43 -5.49 -2.38
C GLN A 401 20.44 -4.86 -0.98
N PRO A 402 20.52 -3.52 -0.80
CA PRO A 402 20.56 -2.94 0.55
C PRO A 402 19.28 -3.22 1.37
N LEU A 403 18.11 -3.25 0.71
CA LEU A 403 16.84 -3.59 1.35
C LEU A 403 16.78 -5.05 1.78
N ILE A 404 17.22 -5.96 0.91
CA ILE A 404 17.23 -7.39 1.23
C ILE A 404 18.19 -7.68 2.37
N ASP A 405 19.36 -7.03 2.38
CA ASP A 405 20.33 -7.15 3.47
C ASP A 405 19.74 -6.67 4.81
N GLU A 406 19.06 -5.51 4.83
CA GLU A 406 18.42 -5.00 6.03
C GLU A 406 17.25 -5.89 6.50
N LEU A 407 16.46 -6.44 5.57
CA LEU A 407 15.40 -7.40 5.89
C LEU A 407 15.95 -8.72 6.44
N GLN A 408 17.09 -9.19 5.95
CA GLN A 408 17.76 -10.37 6.50
C GLN A 408 18.21 -10.11 7.94
N GLN A 409 18.82 -8.97 8.23
CA GLN A 409 19.22 -8.57 9.59
C GLN A 409 18.02 -8.46 10.54
N LEU A 410 16.95 -7.78 10.10
CA LEU A 410 15.70 -7.68 10.87
C LEU A 410 15.05 -9.04 11.12
N TRP A 411 15.22 -10.01 10.22
CA TRP A 411 14.69 -11.35 10.40
C TRP A 411 15.52 -12.22 11.35
N SER A 412 16.85 -12.20 11.20
CA SER A 412 17.76 -13.10 11.94
C SER A 412 18.16 -12.59 13.31
N GLU A 413 18.51 -11.32 13.41
CA GLU A 413 19.01 -10.69 14.63
C GLU A 413 17.92 -9.82 15.28
N GLY A 414 17.08 -9.19 14.45
CA GLY A 414 16.14 -8.18 14.89
C GLY A 414 16.84 -6.88 15.30
N ALA A 415 16.07 -5.94 15.84
CA ALA A 415 16.58 -4.66 16.32
C ALA A 415 15.99 -4.34 17.69
N LEU A 416 16.86 -4.10 18.68
CA LEU A 416 16.44 -3.64 20.01
C LEU A 416 15.64 -2.35 19.87
N THR A 417 14.40 -2.38 20.34
CA THR A 417 13.41 -1.32 20.14
C THR A 417 12.67 -1.09 21.45
N TYR A 418 12.36 0.17 21.73
CA TYR A 418 11.54 0.54 22.88
C TYR A 418 10.12 0.85 22.41
N ASP A 419 9.13 0.22 23.04
CA ASP A 419 7.72 0.47 22.81
C ASP A 419 7.21 1.45 23.87
N ILE A 420 6.98 2.72 23.49
CA ILE A 420 6.54 3.75 24.43
C ILE A 420 5.16 3.46 25.02
N SER A 421 4.29 2.75 24.29
CA SER A 421 2.94 2.44 24.76
C SER A 421 2.91 1.35 25.81
N MET A 422 3.87 0.41 25.77
CA MET A 422 4.02 -0.64 26.79
C MET A 422 5.13 -0.33 27.79
N LYS A 423 5.93 0.72 27.56
CA LYS A 423 7.15 1.05 28.30
C LYS A 423 8.09 -0.14 28.47
N GLN A 424 8.35 -0.86 27.38
CA GLN A 424 9.16 -2.08 27.38
C GLN A 424 10.14 -2.11 26.23
N ASN A 425 11.31 -2.68 26.47
CA ASN A 425 12.24 -3.03 25.40
C ASN A 425 11.91 -4.41 24.84
N PHE A 426 12.08 -4.55 23.54
CA PHE A 426 11.91 -5.82 22.85
C PHE A 426 12.82 -5.88 21.62
N VAL A 427 13.06 -7.10 21.12
CA VAL A 427 13.81 -7.29 19.88
C VAL A 427 12.80 -7.34 18.73
N MET A 428 12.65 -6.22 18.03
CA MET A 428 11.76 -6.11 16.88
C MET A 428 12.33 -6.89 15.70
N ARG A 429 11.59 -7.86 15.21
CA ARG A 429 11.86 -8.52 13.92
C ARG A 429 10.89 -8.03 12.85
N ALA A 430 11.29 -8.11 11.60
CA ALA A 430 10.42 -7.78 10.47
C ALA A 430 10.47 -8.84 9.37
N THR A 431 9.37 -8.98 8.65
CA THR A 431 9.24 -9.88 7.49
C THR A 431 8.57 -9.16 6.33
N LEU A 432 8.97 -9.51 5.11
CA LEU A 432 8.31 -9.09 3.88
C LEU A 432 7.30 -10.17 3.47
N MET A 433 6.01 -9.86 3.55
CA MET A 433 4.93 -10.80 3.26
C MET A 433 4.78 -11.02 1.75
N TRP A 434 4.68 -9.92 1.00
CA TRP A 434 4.45 -9.99 -0.44
C TRP A 434 4.74 -8.66 -1.13
N THR A 435 4.78 -8.71 -2.46
CA THR A 435 4.81 -7.51 -3.30
C THR A 435 3.44 -7.25 -3.95
N ILE A 436 3.04 -6.00 -4.19
CA ILE A 436 1.82 -5.61 -4.92
C ILE A 436 2.22 -4.72 -6.08
N ASN A 437 2.01 -5.15 -7.32
CA ASN A 437 2.50 -4.43 -8.50
C ASN A 437 1.61 -4.61 -9.71
N ASP A 438 1.73 -3.73 -10.69
CA ASP A 438 1.19 -3.98 -12.03
C ASP A 438 1.85 -5.22 -12.66
N PHE A 439 1.27 -5.74 -13.75
CA PHE A 439 1.74 -7.00 -14.33
C PHE A 439 3.16 -6.91 -14.95
N PRO A 440 3.57 -5.79 -15.57
CA PRO A 440 4.97 -5.56 -15.92
C PRO A 440 5.94 -5.61 -14.72
N ALA A 441 5.71 -4.84 -13.67
CA ALA A 441 6.59 -4.78 -12.50
C ALA A 441 6.59 -6.09 -11.72
N TYR A 442 5.45 -6.80 -11.67
CA TYR A 442 5.39 -8.19 -11.20
C TYR A 442 6.47 -9.05 -11.86
N GLY A 443 6.60 -8.98 -13.18
CA GLY A 443 7.56 -9.83 -13.90
C GLY A 443 9.01 -9.48 -13.60
N MET A 444 9.30 -8.21 -13.34
CA MET A 444 10.63 -7.75 -12.97
C MET A 444 11.01 -8.18 -11.55
N LEU A 445 10.08 -8.11 -10.61
CA LEU A 445 10.33 -8.46 -9.20
C LEU A 445 10.33 -9.98 -8.97
N SER A 446 9.42 -10.72 -9.61
CA SER A 446 9.34 -12.18 -9.47
C SER A 446 10.39 -12.93 -10.28
N GLY A 447 10.89 -12.33 -11.37
CA GLY A 447 11.72 -13.01 -12.35
C GLY A 447 10.92 -13.83 -13.36
N TRP A 448 9.59 -13.92 -13.25
CA TRP A 448 8.73 -14.56 -14.25
C TRP A 448 8.28 -13.56 -15.30
N SER A 449 8.69 -13.73 -16.55
CA SER A 449 8.27 -12.84 -17.64
C SER A 449 6.75 -12.86 -17.80
N THR A 450 6.15 -11.67 -17.87
CA THR A 450 4.71 -11.50 -18.10
C THR A 450 4.36 -11.30 -19.57
N GLN A 451 5.32 -11.60 -20.46
CA GLN A 451 5.16 -11.54 -21.91
C GLN A 451 5.00 -12.93 -22.52
N GLY A 452 4.37 -13.01 -23.70
CA GLY A 452 4.19 -14.27 -24.42
C GLY A 452 3.00 -15.09 -23.92
N LYS A 453 2.91 -16.36 -24.35
CA LYS A 453 1.81 -17.28 -23.98
C LYS A 453 1.93 -17.79 -22.55
N LEU A 454 3.16 -17.89 -22.04
CA LEU A 454 3.50 -18.33 -20.69
C LEU A 454 3.42 -17.18 -19.65
N ALA A 455 2.68 -16.11 -19.93
CA ALA A 455 2.66 -14.92 -19.07
C ALA A 455 2.11 -15.19 -17.66
N CYS A 456 1.21 -16.17 -17.50
CA CYS A 456 0.59 -16.46 -16.21
C CYS A 456 1.56 -17.21 -15.29
N PRO A 457 1.99 -16.63 -14.15
CA PRO A 457 2.93 -17.26 -13.21
C PRO A 457 2.29 -18.39 -12.41
N VAL A 458 0.95 -18.46 -12.35
CA VAL A 458 0.21 -19.51 -11.65
C VAL A 458 -0.01 -20.72 -12.55
N CYS A 459 -0.52 -20.50 -13.77
CA CYS A 459 -0.80 -21.59 -14.71
C CYS A 459 0.45 -22.12 -15.41
N MET A 460 1.53 -21.33 -15.46
CA MET A 460 2.81 -21.65 -16.10
C MET A 460 2.63 -22.27 -17.50
N ASP A 461 3.34 -23.35 -17.82
CA ASP A 461 3.22 -24.12 -19.07
C ASP A 461 1.89 -24.87 -19.22
N GLY A 462 1.19 -25.10 -18.11
CA GLY A 462 -0.15 -25.67 -18.07
C GLY A 462 -1.25 -24.76 -18.65
N ASN A 463 -0.95 -23.53 -19.05
CA ASN A 463 -1.93 -22.63 -19.68
C ASN A 463 -2.30 -23.07 -21.11
N LYS A 464 -3.50 -22.70 -21.58
CA LYS A 464 -4.01 -23.05 -22.93
C LYS A 464 -4.06 -21.85 -23.87
N ALA A 465 -3.18 -20.86 -23.68
CA ALA A 465 -3.17 -19.65 -24.48
C ALA A 465 -2.78 -19.94 -25.93
N PHE A 466 -3.37 -19.17 -26.85
CA PHE A 466 -3.12 -19.29 -28.28
C PHE A 466 -2.97 -17.92 -28.90
N THR A 467 -2.41 -17.86 -30.11
CA THR A 467 -2.26 -16.61 -30.85
C THR A 467 -3.44 -16.45 -31.80
N LEU A 468 -4.10 -15.30 -31.76
CA LEU A 468 -5.18 -14.95 -32.68
C LEU A 468 -4.65 -14.89 -34.12
N LYS A 469 -5.38 -15.46 -35.07
CA LYS A 469 -4.92 -15.63 -36.46
C LYS A 469 -4.79 -14.29 -37.17
N TYR A 470 -5.77 -13.41 -37.02
CA TYR A 470 -5.79 -12.10 -37.67
C TYR A 470 -5.23 -11.00 -36.75
N GLY A 471 -5.56 -11.05 -35.47
CA GLY A 471 -5.11 -10.09 -34.47
C GLY A 471 -3.62 -10.22 -34.08
N GLY A 472 -3.03 -11.42 -34.23
CA GLY A 472 -1.62 -11.69 -33.89
C GLY A 472 -1.28 -11.62 -32.39
N LYS A 473 -2.27 -11.32 -31.53
CA LYS A 473 -2.09 -11.22 -30.08
C LYS A 473 -2.29 -12.58 -29.41
N ASN A 474 -1.61 -12.80 -28.29
CA ASN A 474 -1.89 -13.93 -27.43
C ASN A 474 -3.24 -13.72 -26.72
N SER A 475 -4.03 -14.78 -26.67
CA SER A 475 -5.36 -14.81 -26.07
C SER A 475 -5.46 -15.95 -25.06
N TRP A 476 -6.05 -15.63 -23.92
CA TRP A 476 -6.43 -16.58 -22.87
C TRP A 476 -7.94 -16.83 -22.85
N PHE A 477 -8.64 -16.48 -23.95
CA PHE A 477 -10.06 -16.76 -24.08
C PHE A 477 -10.31 -18.26 -23.88
N ASP A 478 -11.29 -18.57 -23.03
CA ASP A 478 -11.67 -19.93 -22.66
C ASP A 478 -10.60 -20.79 -21.94
N CYS A 479 -9.57 -20.16 -21.37
CA CYS A 479 -8.62 -20.87 -20.51
C CYS A 479 -9.17 -21.12 -19.08
N HIS A 480 -10.26 -20.46 -18.70
CA HIS A 480 -10.81 -20.44 -17.34
C HIS A 480 -11.86 -21.53 -17.05
N ARG A 481 -12.54 -22.10 -18.06
CA ARG A 481 -13.62 -23.08 -17.83
C ARG A 481 -13.15 -24.36 -17.11
N ARG A 482 -11.87 -24.70 -17.23
CA ARG A 482 -11.25 -25.83 -16.52
C ARG A 482 -11.21 -25.64 -15.00
N PHE A 483 -11.40 -24.42 -14.48
CA PHE A 483 -11.47 -24.15 -13.05
C PHE A 483 -12.88 -24.31 -12.48
N LEU A 484 -13.91 -24.45 -13.33
CA LEU A 484 -15.28 -24.71 -12.88
C LEU A 484 -15.43 -26.16 -12.40
N PRO A 485 -16.41 -26.48 -11.52
CA PRO A 485 -16.70 -27.86 -11.14
C PRO A 485 -16.96 -28.77 -12.35
N HIS A 486 -16.61 -30.05 -12.24
CA HIS A 486 -16.69 -31.00 -13.36
C HIS A 486 -18.11 -31.13 -13.95
N ASN A 487 -19.14 -31.03 -13.12
CA ASN A 487 -20.55 -31.09 -13.52
C ASN A 487 -21.14 -29.75 -14.02
N HIS A 488 -20.36 -28.65 -13.97
CA HIS A 488 -20.85 -27.32 -14.31
C HIS A 488 -21.29 -27.23 -15.78
N ALA A 489 -22.47 -26.66 -16.05
CA ALA A 489 -23.07 -26.63 -17.38
C ALA A 489 -22.17 -25.96 -18.45
N PHE A 490 -21.46 -24.89 -18.09
CA PHE A 490 -20.54 -24.19 -19.00
C PHE A 490 -19.40 -25.05 -19.53
N ARG A 491 -18.93 -26.08 -18.79
CA ARG A 491 -17.93 -27.04 -19.31
C ARG A 491 -18.45 -27.79 -20.55
N ARG A 492 -19.76 -27.98 -20.68
CA ARG A 492 -20.44 -28.67 -21.80
C ARG A 492 -21.01 -27.72 -22.86
N SER A 493 -20.94 -26.40 -22.64
CA SER A 493 -21.47 -25.41 -23.57
C SER A 493 -20.63 -25.35 -24.86
N LYS A 494 -21.25 -25.75 -25.98
CA LYS A 494 -20.65 -25.73 -27.33
C LYS A 494 -20.92 -24.44 -28.10
N LYS A 495 -21.81 -23.58 -27.59
CA LYS A 495 -22.28 -22.36 -28.26
C LYS A 495 -21.83 -21.06 -27.58
N GLY A 496 -21.73 -21.06 -26.24
CA GLY A 496 -21.45 -19.82 -25.47
C GLY A 496 -19.97 -19.45 -25.32
N PHE A 497 -19.06 -20.27 -25.85
CA PHE A 497 -17.59 -20.13 -25.73
C PHE A 497 -16.98 -20.49 -27.10
N PRO A 498 -15.76 -21.09 -27.21
CA PRO A 498 -15.29 -21.61 -28.48
C PRO A 498 -16.25 -22.63 -29.09
N LYS A 499 -16.48 -22.49 -30.38
CA LYS A 499 -17.42 -23.31 -31.14
C LYS A 499 -17.07 -24.78 -31.03
N ASN A 500 -18.08 -25.60 -30.73
CA ASN A 500 -17.97 -27.06 -30.64
C ASN A 500 -16.97 -27.58 -29.58
N ARG A 501 -16.60 -26.77 -28.58
CA ARG A 501 -15.63 -27.17 -27.55
C ARG A 501 -16.29 -27.54 -26.23
N VAL A 502 -15.97 -28.74 -25.73
CA VAL A 502 -16.27 -29.21 -24.37
C VAL A 502 -14.96 -29.28 -23.59
N VAL A 503 -14.97 -28.82 -22.33
CA VAL A 503 -13.80 -28.82 -21.46
C VAL A 503 -13.94 -29.94 -20.43
N LYS A 504 -13.01 -30.89 -20.46
CA LYS A 504 -12.90 -32.01 -19.49
C LYS A 504 -11.63 -31.93 -18.65
N ASP A 505 -10.72 -31.02 -18.98
CA ASP A 505 -9.46 -30.87 -18.28
C ASP A 505 -9.69 -30.32 -16.87
N GLU A 506 -8.87 -30.79 -15.94
CA GLU A 506 -8.77 -30.25 -14.59
C GLU A 506 -7.91 -28.98 -14.56
N PRO A 507 -8.05 -28.10 -13.55
CA PRO A 507 -7.17 -26.94 -13.43
C PRO A 507 -5.69 -27.38 -13.35
N PRO A 508 -4.74 -26.58 -13.87
CA PRO A 508 -3.33 -26.90 -13.70
C PRO A 508 -2.98 -26.90 -12.20
N PRO A 509 -2.04 -27.75 -11.77
CA PRO A 509 -1.60 -27.76 -10.37
C PRO A 509 -1.02 -26.39 -10.01
N ILE A 510 -1.38 -25.88 -8.83
CA ILE A 510 -0.80 -24.66 -8.28
C ILE A 510 0.41 -25.09 -7.46
N LEU A 511 1.59 -24.65 -7.89
CA LEU A 511 2.84 -24.97 -7.19
C LEU A 511 2.94 -24.18 -5.89
N ASN A 512 3.31 -24.86 -4.81
CA ASN A 512 3.65 -24.23 -3.55
C ASN A 512 5.04 -23.55 -3.62
N GLY A 513 5.43 -22.83 -2.57
CA GLY A 513 6.68 -22.08 -2.59
C GLY A 513 7.94 -22.93 -2.58
N GLU A 514 7.93 -24.12 -1.96
CA GLU A 514 9.05 -25.06 -2.00
C GLU A 514 9.22 -25.68 -3.39
N GLU A 515 8.13 -26.02 -4.06
CA GLU A 515 8.14 -26.52 -5.44
C GLU A 515 8.68 -25.46 -6.40
N VAL A 516 8.22 -24.21 -6.27
CA VAL A 516 8.74 -23.09 -7.07
C VAL A 516 10.23 -22.86 -6.78
N TRP A 517 10.64 -22.93 -5.50
CA TRP A 517 12.05 -22.84 -5.13
C TRP A 517 12.90 -23.92 -5.81
N GLY A 518 12.40 -25.16 -5.84
CA GLY A 518 13.03 -26.28 -6.55
C GLY A 518 13.27 -26.01 -8.05
N LEU A 519 12.43 -25.17 -8.67
CA LEU A 519 12.59 -24.78 -10.08
C LEU A 519 13.58 -23.62 -10.27
N VAL A 520 13.70 -22.70 -9.30
CA VAL A 520 14.43 -21.43 -9.48
C VAL A 520 15.77 -21.37 -8.75
N HIS A 521 16.04 -22.24 -7.79
CA HIS A 521 17.23 -22.10 -6.93
C HIS A 521 18.56 -22.16 -7.70
N ASN A 522 18.60 -22.96 -8.78
CA ASN A 522 19.75 -23.11 -9.69
C ASN A 522 19.81 -22.04 -10.78
N ILE A 523 18.79 -21.19 -10.92
CA ILE A 523 18.83 -20.10 -11.89
C ILE A 523 19.83 -19.04 -11.40
N PRO A 524 20.71 -18.53 -12.27
CA PRO A 524 21.65 -17.48 -11.89
C PRO A 524 20.95 -16.23 -11.36
N ARG A 525 21.53 -15.61 -10.33
CA ARG A 525 21.14 -14.26 -9.92
C ARG A 525 21.77 -13.24 -10.83
N VAL A 526 21.04 -12.15 -11.06
CA VAL A 526 21.52 -10.99 -11.81
C VAL A 526 22.72 -10.31 -11.13
N ILE A 527 22.79 -10.35 -9.81
CA ILE A 527 23.87 -9.72 -9.05
C ILE A 527 25.20 -10.48 -9.17
N ASP A 528 25.16 -11.76 -9.52
CA ASP A 528 26.34 -12.63 -9.64
C ASP A 528 26.85 -12.72 -11.08
N THR A 529 25.94 -12.65 -12.06
CA THR A 529 26.26 -12.94 -13.46
C THR A 529 25.60 -11.96 -14.42
N ALA A 530 26.28 -11.69 -15.53
CA ALA A 530 25.70 -10.93 -16.62
C ALA A 530 24.43 -11.64 -17.15
N HIS A 531 23.45 -10.86 -17.62
CA HIS A 531 22.19 -11.39 -18.13
C HIS A 531 22.41 -12.43 -19.24
N THR A 532 21.98 -13.66 -18.99
CA THR A 532 22.00 -14.75 -19.97
C THR A 532 20.58 -15.25 -20.22
N LYS A 533 20.29 -15.62 -21.46
CA LYS A 533 19.00 -16.22 -21.80
C LYS A 533 18.98 -17.66 -21.30
N LEU A 534 18.03 -17.97 -20.43
CA LEU A 534 17.87 -19.31 -19.89
C LEU A 534 17.41 -20.30 -20.99
N PHE A 535 17.99 -21.49 -21.00
CA PHE A 535 17.60 -22.56 -21.90
C PHE A 535 16.14 -22.94 -21.65
N GLY A 536 15.32 -23.02 -22.71
CA GLY A 536 13.90 -23.32 -22.59
C GLY A 536 12.98 -22.12 -22.31
N TYR A 537 13.53 -20.90 -22.18
CA TYR A 537 12.75 -19.66 -22.03
C TYR A 537 11.78 -19.43 -23.20
N GLY A 538 10.53 -19.12 -22.87
CA GLY A 538 9.44 -18.87 -23.82
C GLY A 538 8.84 -20.12 -24.46
N VAL A 539 9.36 -21.31 -24.13
CA VAL A 539 8.90 -22.61 -24.62
C VAL A 539 8.44 -23.49 -23.47
N SER A 540 9.33 -23.76 -22.51
CA SER A 540 9.07 -24.61 -21.34
C SER A 540 8.78 -23.81 -20.07
N HIS A 541 9.36 -22.61 -19.94
CA HIS A 541 9.15 -21.73 -18.79
C HIS A 541 9.28 -20.27 -19.20
N ASN A 542 8.92 -19.35 -18.30
CA ASN A 542 9.10 -17.91 -18.51
C ASN A 542 10.01 -17.23 -17.47
N TRP A 543 10.72 -18.00 -16.65
CA TRP A 543 11.79 -17.48 -15.79
C TRP A 543 12.87 -16.74 -16.59
N THR A 544 13.29 -15.59 -16.06
CA THR A 544 14.35 -14.74 -16.61
C THR A 544 15.55 -14.60 -15.68
N LYS A 545 15.34 -14.86 -14.38
CA LYS A 545 16.34 -14.80 -13.30
C LYS A 545 15.79 -15.49 -12.05
N ARG A 546 16.67 -15.81 -11.11
CA ARG A 546 16.28 -16.01 -9.71
C ARG A 546 16.13 -14.64 -9.05
N SER A 547 14.91 -14.33 -8.59
CA SER A 547 14.64 -13.08 -7.87
C SER A 547 15.46 -13.00 -6.58
N ILE A 548 15.94 -11.80 -6.25
CA ILE A 548 16.66 -11.55 -4.99
C ILE A 548 15.80 -11.80 -3.74
N PHE A 549 14.46 -11.75 -3.85
CA PHE A 549 13.58 -12.08 -2.71
C PHE A 549 13.75 -13.50 -2.21
N TRP A 550 14.21 -14.43 -3.06
CA TRP A 550 14.51 -15.81 -2.63
C TRP A 550 15.72 -15.91 -1.69
N ASP A 551 16.51 -14.85 -1.55
CA ASP A 551 17.60 -14.81 -0.56
C ASP A 551 17.04 -14.55 0.86
N LEU A 552 15.76 -14.16 1.01
CA LEU A 552 15.08 -14.10 2.31
C LEU A 552 14.70 -15.52 2.76
N PRO A 553 15.13 -15.97 3.97
CA PRO A 553 14.98 -17.37 4.39
C PRO A 553 13.54 -17.90 4.39
N TYR A 554 12.58 -17.03 4.69
CA TYR A 554 11.16 -17.34 4.83
C TYR A 554 10.36 -17.19 3.52
N TRP A 555 10.96 -16.64 2.44
CA TRP A 555 10.21 -16.29 1.23
C TRP A 555 9.54 -17.49 0.54
N LYS A 556 10.18 -18.66 0.64
CA LYS A 556 9.65 -19.93 0.13
C LYS A 556 8.40 -20.41 0.89
N ASP A 557 8.18 -19.95 2.11
CA ASP A 557 7.05 -20.35 2.93
C ASP A 557 5.84 -19.42 2.76
N ASN A 558 6.02 -18.27 2.11
CA ASN A 558 4.90 -17.35 1.85
C ASN A 558 3.92 -17.98 0.83
N LEU A 559 2.65 -18.13 1.21
CA LEU A 559 1.59 -18.59 0.31
C LEU A 559 1.39 -17.64 -0.87
N LEU A 560 1.45 -16.33 -0.60
CA LEU A 560 1.37 -15.27 -1.60
C LEU A 560 2.67 -14.48 -1.58
N ARG A 561 3.43 -14.51 -2.67
CA ARG A 561 4.72 -13.80 -2.81
C ARG A 561 4.58 -12.51 -3.60
N HIS A 562 3.84 -12.59 -4.69
CA HIS A 562 3.65 -11.48 -5.62
C HIS A 562 2.15 -11.39 -5.96
N ASN A 563 1.59 -10.22 -5.72
CA ASN A 563 0.20 -9.87 -5.95
C ASN A 563 0.09 -8.83 -7.05
N LEU A 564 -1.06 -8.81 -7.71
CA LEU A 564 -1.36 -7.84 -8.75
C LEU A 564 -2.05 -6.62 -8.14
N ASP A 565 -1.71 -5.44 -8.65
CA ASP A 565 -2.45 -4.21 -8.37
C ASP A 565 -3.84 -4.28 -9.02
N VAL A 566 -4.84 -4.53 -8.18
CA VAL A 566 -6.24 -4.64 -8.60
C VAL A 566 -6.76 -3.32 -9.14
N MET A 567 -6.38 -2.18 -8.58
CA MET A 567 -6.87 -0.87 -9.06
C MET A 567 -6.39 -0.61 -10.49
N HIS A 568 -5.12 -0.91 -10.78
CA HIS A 568 -4.59 -0.79 -12.14
C HIS A 568 -5.29 -1.75 -13.12
N ILE A 569 -5.57 -2.99 -12.68
CA ILE A 569 -6.29 -3.97 -13.51
C ILE A 569 -7.73 -3.54 -13.77
N GLU A 570 -8.46 -3.13 -12.74
CA GLU A 570 -9.85 -2.70 -12.83
C GLU A 570 -9.99 -1.51 -13.75
N LYS A 571 -9.13 -0.49 -13.60
CA LYS A 571 -9.09 0.66 -14.50
C LYS A 571 -8.89 0.22 -15.95
N ASN A 572 -7.88 -0.61 -16.22
CA ASN A 572 -7.62 -1.10 -17.57
C ASN A 572 -8.78 -1.92 -18.14
N PHE A 573 -9.39 -2.76 -17.32
CA PHE A 573 -10.54 -3.57 -17.72
C PHE A 573 -11.74 -2.67 -18.06
N PHE A 574 -12.08 -1.75 -17.16
CA PHE A 574 -13.13 -0.77 -17.34
C PHE A 574 -12.91 0.06 -18.61
N ASP A 575 -11.72 0.64 -18.78
CA ASP A 575 -11.37 1.42 -19.97
C ASP A 575 -11.56 0.59 -21.24
N ASN A 576 -11.13 -0.68 -21.25
CA ASN A 576 -11.29 -1.55 -22.42
C ASN A 576 -12.76 -1.86 -22.72
N VAL A 577 -13.58 -2.13 -21.71
CA VAL A 577 -15.03 -2.37 -21.87
C VAL A 577 -15.72 -1.10 -22.35
N PHE A 578 -15.52 0.01 -21.65
CA PHE A 578 -16.11 1.31 -21.98
C PHE A 578 -15.76 1.76 -23.40
N ASN A 579 -14.47 1.74 -23.77
CA ASN A 579 -14.03 2.12 -25.12
C ASN A 579 -14.63 1.22 -26.20
N THR A 580 -14.88 -0.06 -25.88
CA THR A 580 -15.48 -1.01 -26.82
C THR A 580 -16.98 -0.77 -26.98
N VAL A 581 -17.72 -0.63 -25.87
CA VAL A 581 -19.17 -0.37 -25.87
C VAL A 581 -19.50 0.98 -26.50
N MET A 582 -18.75 2.03 -26.15
CA MET A 582 -18.93 3.38 -26.69
C MET A 582 -18.36 3.55 -28.10
N ASN A 583 -17.77 2.49 -28.67
CA ASN A 583 -17.14 2.48 -30.00
C ASN A 583 -16.20 3.69 -30.23
N ILE A 584 -15.39 4.02 -29.20
CA ILE A 584 -14.52 5.19 -29.26
C ILE A 584 -13.44 4.96 -30.32
N LYS A 585 -13.38 5.86 -31.30
CA LYS A 585 -12.44 5.78 -32.42
C LYS A 585 -11.01 5.62 -31.89
N ASN A 586 -10.27 4.68 -32.48
CA ASN A 586 -8.90 4.30 -32.13
C ASN A 586 -8.69 3.67 -30.73
N LYS A 587 -9.71 3.58 -29.87
CA LYS A 587 -9.60 2.95 -28.54
C LYS A 587 -10.41 1.65 -28.41
N THR A 588 -11.48 1.50 -29.19
CA THR A 588 -12.31 0.28 -29.20
C THR A 588 -11.49 -0.97 -29.50
N LYS A 589 -11.77 -2.06 -28.76
CA LYS A 589 -11.21 -3.39 -29.07
C LYS A 589 -12.01 -4.12 -30.14
N ASP A 590 -13.17 -3.60 -30.50
CA ASP A 590 -13.97 -4.09 -31.61
C ASP A 590 -13.48 -3.54 -32.96
N ASN A 591 -12.56 -4.27 -33.57
CA ASN A 591 -12.01 -3.96 -34.89
C ASN A 591 -12.20 -5.15 -35.85
N GLU A 592 -11.95 -4.93 -37.14
CA GLU A 592 -12.13 -5.94 -38.19
C GLU A 592 -11.35 -7.24 -37.90
N LYS A 593 -10.11 -7.14 -37.42
CA LYS A 593 -9.29 -8.31 -37.06
C LYS A 593 -9.92 -9.10 -35.93
N ALA A 594 -10.41 -8.43 -34.88
CA ALA A 594 -11.11 -9.07 -33.78
C ALA A 594 -12.37 -9.80 -34.26
N ARG A 595 -13.14 -9.21 -35.19
CA ARG A 595 -14.34 -9.82 -35.78
C ARG A 595 -14.02 -11.05 -36.62
N MET A 596 -12.96 -10.99 -37.44
CA MET A 596 -12.48 -12.14 -38.21
C MET A 596 -12.01 -13.29 -37.30
N ASP A 597 -11.32 -12.97 -36.20
CA ASP A 597 -10.93 -13.98 -35.20
C ASP A 597 -12.14 -14.58 -34.48
N LEU A 598 -13.15 -13.76 -34.13
CA LEU A 598 -14.40 -14.24 -33.52
C LEU A 598 -15.16 -15.23 -34.40
N ALA A 599 -15.23 -15.01 -35.72
CA ALA A 599 -15.86 -15.95 -36.66
C ALA A 599 -15.12 -17.33 -36.70
N ILE A 600 -13.80 -17.32 -36.51
CA ILE A 600 -13.03 -18.56 -36.39
C ILE A 600 -13.30 -19.24 -35.05
N ILE A 601 -13.36 -18.49 -33.95
CA ILE A 601 -13.31 -19.04 -32.60
C ILE A 601 -14.72 -19.37 -32.07
N CYS A 602 -15.71 -18.53 -32.32
CA CYS A 602 -17.06 -18.59 -31.74
C CYS A 602 -18.13 -18.93 -32.80
N GLN A 603 -19.37 -19.19 -32.38
CA GLN A 603 -20.51 -19.48 -33.28
C GLN A 603 -21.44 -18.32 -33.69
N PRO A 604 -21.46 -17.12 -33.08
CA PRO A 604 -22.52 -16.15 -33.38
C PRO A 604 -22.32 -15.49 -34.76
N SER A 605 -23.20 -15.84 -35.71
CA SER A 605 -23.31 -15.29 -37.06
C SER A 605 -23.51 -13.77 -37.07
N ASP A 606 -24.21 -13.26 -36.06
CA ASP A 606 -24.68 -11.87 -36.01
C ASP A 606 -23.57 -10.87 -35.64
N LEU A 607 -22.40 -11.41 -35.26
CA LEU A 607 -21.21 -10.63 -34.90
C LEU A 607 -20.13 -10.69 -35.99
N GLU A 608 -20.38 -11.38 -37.10
CA GLU A 608 -19.45 -11.50 -38.23
C GLU A 608 -19.47 -10.25 -39.11
N LEU A 609 -18.36 -9.99 -39.82
CA LEU A 609 -18.29 -8.89 -40.78
C LEU A 609 -19.20 -9.17 -41.99
N VAL A 610 -19.99 -8.17 -42.39
CA VAL A 610 -20.90 -8.28 -43.52
C VAL A 610 -20.32 -7.53 -44.74
N PRO A 611 -20.32 -8.13 -45.95
CA PRO A 611 -19.88 -7.45 -47.15
C PRO A 611 -20.84 -6.31 -47.52
N HIS A 612 -20.29 -5.13 -47.82
CA HIS A 612 -21.02 -3.98 -48.33
C HIS A 612 -20.94 -3.93 -49.87
N ASN A 613 -21.91 -3.27 -50.51
CA ASN A 613 -22.05 -3.19 -51.98
C ASN A 613 -20.84 -2.61 -52.73
N ASN A 614 -19.88 -2.02 -52.02
CA ASN A 614 -18.64 -1.46 -52.56
C ASN A 614 -17.41 -2.36 -52.32
N GLY A 615 -17.61 -3.63 -51.95
CA GLY A 615 -16.55 -4.59 -51.64
C GLY A 615 -15.84 -4.38 -50.29
N LYS A 616 -16.26 -3.37 -49.50
CA LYS A 616 -15.72 -3.15 -48.15
C LYS A 616 -16.50 -3.99 -47.13
N MET A 617 -15.81 -4.51 -46.12
CA MET A 617 -16.43 -5.23 -45.01
C MET A 617 -16.94 -4.23 -43.98
N LYS A 618 -18.18 -4.37 -43.50
CA LYS A 618 -18.76 -3.54 -42.44
C LYS A 618 -18.97 -4.37 -41.18
N LYS A 619 -18.67 -3.78 -40.03
CA LYS A 619 -19.09 -4.32 -38.73
C LYS A 619 -20.62 -4.25 -38.65
N PRO A 620 -21.31 -5.32 -38.21
CA PRO A 620 -22.77 -5.35 -38.10
C PRO A 620 -23.31 -4.26 -37.18
#